data_AF-A0A3N2FGM0-F1
#
_entry.id   AF-A0A3N2FGM0-F1
#
_cell.length_a   1.000
_cell.length_b   1.000
_cell.length_c   1.000
_cell.angle_alpha   90.00
_cell.angle_beta   90.00
_cell.angle_gamma   90.00
#
_symmetry.space_group_name_H-M   'P 1'
#
loop_
_entity.id
_entity.type
_entity.pdbx_description
1 polymer ?
#
loop_
_entity_poly.entity_id
_entity_poly.type
_entity_poly.pdbx_seq_one_letter_code
_entity_poly.pdbx_strand_id
1 'polypeptide(L)'
;MTAAAIRRASAIPAAEIRSLGAIGMLNVRCLVVLAAANVTVGAAALAGSCVVSLASGGGLDAVESTLSAGGFAVEVLVFALLVACIPIAVVGVPAGVLTSRALRRVSREWGHVLGFGLVGAALAVVLMQAGGMGTAPAWAALEGLVGAGGARWWSGISYRRDERERVARAAPQVHPAVGAGS
;
A
#
# COMPACT_ATOMS: atom_id res chain seq x y z
N MET A 1 -3.32 39.13 0.28
CA MET A 1 -2.60 37.93 0.77
C MET A 1 -1.43 37.65 -0.16
N THR A 2 -0.20 37.73 0.34
CA THR A 2 1.02 37.64 -0.48
C THR A 2 1.35 36.19 -0.87
N ALA A 3 1.94 35.98 -2.05
CA ALA A 3 2.38 34.67 -2.56
C ALA A 3 3.33 33.90 -1.59
N ALA A 4 3.90 34.60 -0.60
CA ALA A 4 4.68 34.01 0.49
C ALA A 4 3.80 33.31 1.55
N ALA A 5 2.58 33.81 1.82
CA ALA A 5 1.62 33.17 2.73
C ALA A 5 1.03 31.88 2.12
N ILE A 6 0.79 31.86 0.80
CA ILE A 6 0.35 30.67 0.06
C ILE A 6 1.45 29.60 0.04
N ARG A 7 2.73 29.99 -0.10
CA ARG A 7 3.88 29.06 -0.01
C ARG A 7 4.17 28.52 1.39
N ARG A 8 3.77 29.23 2.45
CA ARG A 8 3.84 28.71 3.83
C ARG A 8 2.66 27.79 4.17
N ALA A 9 1.48 28.04 3.61
CA ALA A 9 0.31 27.18 3.78
C ALA A 9 0.42 25.84 3.05
N SER A 10 1.21 25.74 1.98
CA SER A 10 1.44 24.48 1.26
C SER A 10 2.51 23.58 1.87
N ALA A 11 3.25 24.06 2.86
CA ALA A 11 4.14 23.25 3.67
C ALA A 11 3.32 22.63 4.81
N ILE A 12 2.47 21.65 4.48
CA ILE A 12 1.90 20.74 5.48
C ILE A 12 3.10 20.23 6.28
N PRO A 13 3.18 20.53 7.59
CA PRO A 13 4.34 20.15 8.35
C PRO A 13 4.39 18.63 8.35
N ALA A 14 5.41 18.08 7.69
CA ALA A 14 5.80 16.67 7.77
C ALA A 14 6.06 16.19 9.22
N ALA A 15 5.87 17.07 10.21
CA ALA A 15 5.99 16.83 11.63
C ALA A 15 4.76 16.14 12.27
N GLU A 16 3.57 16.17 11.66
CA GLU A 16 2.36 15.60 12.29
C GLU A 16 2.19 14.09 12.03
N ILE A 17 2.98 13.51 11.12
CA ILE A 17 3.08 12.05 10.90
C ILE A 17 4.17 11.46 11.83
N ARG A 18 4.12 11.80 13.13
CA ARG A 18 5.07 11.27 14.14
C ARG A 18 4.40 10.43 15.21
N SER A 19 3.07 10.34 15.22
CA SER A 19 2.40 9.44 16.15
C SER A 19 2.64 7.99 15.74
N LEU A 20 2.89 7.12 16.72
CA LEU A 20 2.97 5.68 16.51
C LEU A 20 1.72 5.16 15.77
N GLY A 21 0.56 5.79 15.98
CA GLY A 21 -0.68 5.47 15.27
C GLY A 21 -0.61 5.69 13.75
N ALA A 22 0.05 6.75 13.27
CA ALA A 22 0.19 6.99 11.83
C ALA A 22 1.09 5.94 11.16
N ILE A 23 2.13 5.48 11.86
CA ILE A 23 3.04 4.43 11.38
C ILE A 23 2.35 3.06 11.46
N GLY A 24 1.57 2.81 12.51
CA GLY A 24 0.71 1.62 12.60
C GLY A 24 -0.26 1.53 11.42
N MET A 25 -0.95 2.63 11.10
CA MET A 25 -1.84 2.71 9.94
C MET A 25 -1.12 2.48 8.61
N LEU A 26 0.11 2.94 8.46
CA LEU A 26 0.91 2.67 7.26
C LEU A 26 1.24 1.18 7.12
N ASN A 27 1.57 0.50 8.22
CA ASN A 27 1.84 -0.94 8.20
C ASN A 27 0.58 -1.77 7.92
N VAL A 28 -0.57 -1.38 8.48
CA VAL A 28 -1.87 -2.00 8.14
C VAL A 28 -2.16 -1.81 6.65
N ARG A 29 -1.94 -0.61 6.10
CA ARG A 29 -2.09 -0.38 4.65
C ARG A 29 -1.12 -1.20 3.81
N CYS A 30 0.12 -1.41 4.29
CA CYS A 30 1.09 -2.29 3.63
C CYS A 30 0.56 -3.73 3.54
N LEU A 31 0.05 -4.27 4.66
CA LEU A 31 -0.59 -5.59 4.69
C LEU A 31 -1.77 -5.69 3.72
N VAL A 32 -2.65 -4.68 3.70
CA VAL A 32 -3.80 -4.65 2.79
C VAL A 32 -3.36 -4.62 1.33
N VAL A 33 -2.38 -3.78 0.98
CA VAL A 33 -1.85 -3.70 -0.40
C VAL A 33 -1.19 -5.01 -0.79
N LEU A 34 -0.40 -5.61 0.10
CA LEU A 34 0.28 -6.88 -0.15
C LEU A 34 -0.72 -8.03 -0.31
N ALA A 35 -1.76 -8.09 0.53
CA ALA A 35 -2.84 -9.06 0.43
C ALA A 35 -3.60 -8.90 -0.88
N ALA A 36 -3.98 -7.66 -1.24
CA ALA A 36 -4.67 -7.38 -2.50
C ALA A 36 -3.83 -7.77 -3.72
N ALA A 37 -2.53 -7.43 -3.73
CA ALA A 37 -1.61 -7.80 -4.79
C ALA A 37 -1.47 -9.33 -4.93
N ASN A 38 -1.32 -10.06 -3.83
CA ASN A 38 -1.23 -11.52 -3.85
C ASN A 38 -2.54 -12.20 -4.28
N VAL A 39 -3.69 -11.72 -3.80
CA VAL A 39 -5.01 -12.22 -4.22
C VAL A 39 -5.20 -11.99 -5.72
N THR A 40 -4.87 -10.80 -6.23
CA THR A 40 -5.04 -10.49 -7.65
C THR A 40 -4.11 -11.32 -8.55
N VAL A 41 -2.83 -11.45 -8.19
CA VAL A 41 -1.88 -12.30 -8.93
C VAL A 41 -2.30 -13.77 -8.86
N GLY A 42 -2.67 -14.26 -7.68
CA GLY A 42 -3.12 -15.64 -7.48
C GLY A 42 -4.40 -15.96 -8.26
N ALA A 43 -5.39 -15.06 -8.24
CA ALA A 43 -6.62 -15.21 -9.01
C ALA A 43 -6.36 -15.20 -10.52
N ALA A 44 -5.47 -14.33 -11.01
CA ALA A 44 -5.08 -14.29 -12.41
C ALA A 44 -4.35 -15.57 -12.85
N ALA A 45 -3.44 -16.08 -12.02
CA ALA A 45 -2.73 -17.34 -12.27
C ALA A 45 -3.70 -18.54 -12.28
N LEU A 46 -4.65 -18.57 -11.36
CA LEU A 46 -5.69 -19.60 -11.28
C LEU A 46 -6.57 -19.59 -12.53
N ALA A 47 -7.07 -18.41 -12.92
CA ALA A 47 -7.88 -18.24 -14.11
C ALA A 47 -7.12 -18.65 -15.38
N GLY A 48 -5.86 -18.24 -15.51
CA GLY A 48 -5.00 -18.64 -16.63
C GLY A 48 -4.80 -20.15 -16.71
N SER A 49 -4.59 -20.81 -15.57
CA SER A 49 -4.42 -22.27 -15.49
C SER A 49 -5.68 -23.02 -15.92
N CYS A 50 -6.87 -22.53 -15.53
CA CYS A 50 -8.14 -23.08 -15.98
C CYS A 50 -8.34 -22.92 -17.49
N VAL A 51 -8.01 -21.75 -18.05
CA VAL A 51 -8.10 -21.49 -19.50
C VAL A 51 -7.16 -22.41 -20.29
N VAL A 52 -5.91 -22.55 -19.85
CA VAL A 52 -4.95 -23.46 -20.49
C VAL A 52 -5.43 -24.90 -20.43
N SER A 53 -5.93 -25.36 -19.28
CA SER A 53 -6.46 -26.71 -19.12
C SER A 53 -7.59 -26.99 -20.10
N LEU A 54 -8.56 -26.09 -20.22
CA LEU A 54 -9.67 -26.21 -21.17
C LEU A 54 -9.17 -26.18 -22.63
N ALA A 55 -8.25 -25.27 -22.97
CA ALA A 55 -7.70 -25.14 -24.31
C ALA A 55 -6.90 -26.38 -24.74
N SER A 56 -6.27 -27.07 -23.79
CA SER A 56 -5.56 -28.33 -24.01
C SER A 56 -6.46 -29.58 -24.07
N GLY A 57 -7.79 -29.41 -24.00
CA GLY A 57 -8.75 -30.51 -24.00
C GLY A 57 -8.96 -31.17 -22.64
N GLY A 58 -8.52 -30.52 -21.55
CA GLY A 58 -8.78 -30.97 -20.19
C GLY A 58 -10.27 -30.95 -19.87
N GLY A 59 -10.75 -32.02 -19.23
CA GLY A 59 -12.13 -32.13 -18.76
C GLY A 59 -12.43 -31.30 -17.52
N LEU A 60 -13.69 -31.35 -17.06
CA LEU A 60 -14.15 -30.64 -15.86
C LEU A 60 -13.36 -31.05 -14.59
N ASP A 61 -12.94 -32.31 -14.50
CA ASP A 61 -12.15 -32.83 -13.37
C ASP A 61 -10.82 -32.08 -13.17
N ALA A 62 -10.17 -31.67 -14.28
CA ALA A 62 -8.92 -30.91 -14.23
C ALA A 62 -9.14 -29.48 -13.71
N VAL A 63 -10.28 -28.88 -14.06
CA VAL A 63 -10.68 -27.56 -13.56
C VAL A 63 -11.04 -27.64 -12.07
N GLU A 64 -11.77 -28.68 -11.66
CA GLU A 64 -12.11 -28.90 -10.25
C GLU A 64 -10.86 -29.08 -9.38
N SER A 65 -9.91 -29.90 -9.82
CA SER A 65 -8.61 -30.04 -9.14
C SER A 65 -7.85 -28.72 -9.04
N THR A 66 -7.90 -27.88 -10.09
CA THR A 66 -7.24 -26.57 -10.11
C THR A 66 -7.90 -25.61 -9.11
N LEU A 67 -9.23 -25.59 -9.05
CA LEU A 67 -9.98 -24.78 -8.09
C LEU A 67 -9.76 -25.23 -6.64
N SER A 68 -9.69 -26.54 -6.40
CA SER A 68 -9.37 -27.10 -5.08
C SER A 68 -7.97 -26.66 -4.62
N ALA A 69 -6.97 -26.74 -5.49
CA ALA A 69 -5.63 -26.20 -5.21
C ALA A 69 -5.66 -24.68 -4.95
N GLY A 70 -6.50 -23.94 -5.67
CA GLY A 70 -6.74 -22.52 -5.42
C GLY A 70 -7.31 -22.24 -4.03
N GLY A 71 -8.23 -23.07 -3.54
CA GLY A 71 -8.77 -22.98 -2.18
C GLY A 71 -7.67 -23.14 -1.12
N PHE A 72 -6.83 -24.16 -1.25
CA PHE A 72 -5.68 -24.37 -0.38
C PHE A 72 -4.69 -23.18 -0.42
N ALA A 73 -4.46 -22.59 -1.59
CA ALA A 73 -3.59 -21.41 -1.74
C ALA A 73 -4.12 -20.19 -0.95
N VAL A 74 -5.45 -20.01 -0.88
CA VAL A 74 -6.06 -18.93 -0.07
C VAL A 74 -5.82 -19.16 1.43
N GLU A 75 -5.96 -20.40 1.91
CA GLU A 75 -5.67 -20.74 3.32
C GLU A 75 -4.22 -20.46 3.68
N VAL A 76 -3.29 -20.90 2.82
CA VAL A 76 -1.85 -20.63 2.97
C VAL A 76 -1.58 -19.12 2.96
N LEU A 77 -2.25 -18.35 2.09
CA LEU A 77 -2.10 -16.90 2.04
C LEU A 77 -2.57 -16.23 3.35
N VAL A 78 -3.72 -16.64 3.90
CA VAL A 78 -4.21 -16.11 5.18
C VAL A 78 -3.22 -16.40 6.30
N PHE A 79 -2.71 -17.63 6.37
CA PHE A 79 -1.70 -18.00 7.36
C PHE A 79 -0.40 -17.20 7.18
N ALA A 80 0.08 -17.06 5.96
CA ALA A 80 1.26 -16.27 5.63
C ALA A 80 1.10 -14.80 6.03
N LEU A 81 -0.07 -14.19 5.80
CA LEU A 81 -0.37 -12.81 6.21
C LEU A 81 -0.37 -12.65 7.73
N LEU A 82 -0.92 -13.63 8.47
CA LEU A 82 -0.89 -13.61 9.93
C LEU A 82 0.55 -13.71 10.46
N VAL A 83 1.35 -14.62 9.90
CA VAL A 83 2.78 -14.74 10.27
C VAL A 83 3.55 -13.48 9.91
N ALA A 84 3.24 -12.85 8.77
CA ALA A 84 3.88 -11.61 8.31
C ALA A 84 3.64 -10.41 9.25
N CYS A 85 2.58 -10.42 10.06
CA CYS A 85 2.34 -9.36 11.05
C CYS A 85 3.52 -9.19 12.02
N ILE A 86 4.18 -10.28 12.42
CA ILE A 86 5.29 -10.25 13.38
C ILE A 86 6.51 -9.50 12.82
N PRO A 87 7.12 -9.89 11.68
CA PRO A 87 8.27 -9.16 11.12
C PRO A 87 7.90 -7.73 10.70
N ILE A 88 6.66 -7.48 10.26
CA ILE A 88 6.20 -6.12 9.97
C ILE A 88 6.19 -5.26 11.25
N ALA A 89 5.68 -5.80 12.36
CA ALA A 89 5.68 -5.09 13.64
C ALA A 89 7.10 -4.89 14.18
N VAL A 90 7.95 -5.92 14.13
CA VAL A 90 9.29 -5.92 14.74
C VAL A 90 10.31 -5.15 13.91
N VAL A 91 10.28 -5.32 12.58
CA VAL A 91 11.29 -4.76 11.67
C VAL A 91 10.70 -3.64 10.82
N GLY A 92 9.48 -3.82 10.31
CA GLY A 92 8.80 -2.84 9.46
C GLY A 92 8.53 -1.51 10.16
N VAL A 93 8.04 -1.53 11.41
CA VAL A 93 7.77 -0.30 12.17
C VAL A 93 9.05 0.52 12.41
N PRO A 94 10.15 -0.04 12.97
CA PRO A 94 11.38 0.72 13.15
C PRO A 94 11.96 1.23 11.82
N ALA A 95 11.96 0.39 10.78
CA ALA A 95 12.44 0.80 9.47
C ALA A 95 11.62 1.95 8.87
N GLY A 96 10.29 1.92 9.03
CA GLY A 96 9.42 3.00 8.60
C GLY A 96 9.68 4.31 9.35
N VAL A 97 9.92 4.24 10.67
CA VAL A 97 10.33 5.41 11.48
C VAL A 97 11.65 5.98 10.96
N LEU A 98 12.66 5.13 10.74
CA LEU A 98 13.96 5.57 10.26
C LEU A 98 13.88 6.18 8.86
N THR A 99 13.13 5.55 7.96
CA THR A 99 12.91 6.01 6.58
C THR A 99 12.22 7.38 6.56
N SER A 100 11.16 7.56 7.36
CA SER A 100 10.49 8.87 7.47
C SER A 100 11.42 9.97 7.98
N ARG A 101 12.29 9.65 8.95
CA ARG A 101 13.30 10.58 9.49
C ARG A 101 14.37 10.94 8.47
N ALA A 102 14.80 9.98 7.66
CA ALA A 102 15.78 10.19 6.60
C ALA A 102 15.21 11.09 5.48
N LEU A 103 13.95 10.88 5.10
CA LEU A 103 13.27 11.62 4.03
C LEU A 103 12.69 12.97 4.48
N ARG A 104 12.96 13.41 5.71
CA ARG A 104 12.41 14.67 6.27
C ARG A 104 12.72 15.93 5.46
N ARG A 105 13.81 15.92 4.70
CA ARG A 105 14.24 17.05 3.84
C ARG A 105 13.69 16.97 2.42
N VAL A 106 13.05 15.86 2.07
CA VAL A 106 12.50 15.64 0.73
C VAL A 106 11.09 16.21 0.68
N SER A 107 10.91 17.28 -0.09
CA SER A 107 9.61 17.95 -0.28
C SER A 107 8.69 17.25 -1.27
N ARG A 108 9.26 16.43 -2.18
CA ARG A 108 8.49 15.73 -3.22
C ARG A 108 7.92 14.42 -2.68
N GLU A 109 6.61 14.27 -2.75
CA GLU A 109 5.88 13.06 -2.32
C GLU A 109 6.40 11.79 -2.99
N TRP A 110 6.70 11.85 -4.29
CA TRP A 110 7.30 10.72 -5.02
C TRP A 110 8.61 10.21 -4.39
N GLY A 111 9.41 11.10 -3.81
CA GLY A 111 10.63 10.68 -3.10
C GLY A 111 10.31 9.87 -1.83
N HIS A 112 9.18 10.13 -1.18
CA HIS A 112 8.69 9.30 -0.07
C HIS A 112 8.20 7.95 -0.56
N VAL A 113 7.40 7.90 -1.62
CA VAL A 113 6.91 6.64 -2.20
C VAL A 113 8.08 5.74 -2.60
N LEU A 114 9.05 6.29 -3.34
CA LEU A 114 10.25 5.56 -3.75
C LEU A 114 11.11 5.14 -2.56
N GLY A 115 11.34 6.02 -1.59
CA GLY A 115 12.14 5.70 -0.41
C GLY A 115 11.55 4.56 0.43
N PHE A 116 10.24 4.60 0.68
CA PHE A 116 9.55 3.50 1.37
C PHE A 116 9.53 2.21 0.53
N GLY A 117 9.29 2.31 -0.78
CA GLY A 117 9.33 1.16 -1.68
C GLY A 117 10.69 0.47 -1.69
N LEU A 118 11.80 1.23 -1.80
CA LEU A 118 13.15 0.66 -1.79
C LEU A 118 13.50 -0.01 -0.46
N VAL A 119 13.11 0.59 0.66
CA VAL A 119 13.32 -0.01 2.00
C VAL A 119 12.48 -1.27 2.15
N GLY A 120 11.22 -1.26 1.70
CA GLY A 120 10.37 -2.45 1.69
C GLY A 120 10.95 -3.57 0.83
N ALA A 121 11.45 -3.25 -0.36
CA ALA A 121 12.11 -4.21 -1.26
C ALA A 121 13.33 -4.86 -0.60
N ALA A 122 14.22 -4.05 0.00
CA ALA A 122 15.41 -4.54 0.68
C ALA A 122 15.06 -5.42 1.88
N LEU A 123 14.09 -4.99 2.71
CA LEU A 123 13.65 -5.75 3.87
C LEU A 123 13.02 -7.09 3.48
N ALA A 124 12.18 -7.12 2.45
CA ALA A 124 11.55 -8.36 1.98
C ALA A 124 12.61 -9.40 1.57
N VAL A 125 13.64 -8.97 0.82
CA VAL A 125 14.76 -9.84 0.43
C VAL A 125 15.52 -10.33 1.67
N VAL A 126 15.86 -9.43 2.60
CA VAL A 126 16.58 -9.80 3.83
C VAL A 126 15.79 -10.80 4.68
N LEU A 127 14.48 -10.57 4.86
CA LEU A 127 13.61 -11.45 5.63
C LEU A 127 13.45 -12.83 4.98
N MET A 128 13.28 -12.89 3.65
CA MET A 128 13.24 -14.17 2.93
C MET A 128 14.54 -14.95 3.08
N GLN A 129 15.69 -14.29 2.91
CA GLN A 129 17.00 -14.91 3.05
C GLN A 129 17.25 -15.38 4.49
N ALA A 130 16.87 -14.57 5.49
CA ALA A 130 16.97 -14.93 6.91
C ALA A 130 16.06 -16.11 7.28
N GLY A 131 14.90 -16.24 6.63
CA GLY A 131 14.00 -17.38 6.77
C GLY A 131 14.44 -18.64 6.01
N GLY A 132 15.59 -18.62 5.32
CA GLY A 132 16.06 -19.75 4.52
C GLY A 132 15.26 -20.02 3.24
N MET A 133 14.37 -19.09 2.84
CA MET A 133 13.58 -19.21 1.62
C MET A 133 14.40 -18.71 0.42
N GLY A 134 15.18 -19.61 -0.17
CA GLY A 134 16.03 -19.32 -1.33
C GLY A 134 15.27 -19.20 -2.66
N THR A 135 15.90 -18.44 -3.57
CA THR A 135 15.78 -18.36 -5.04
C THR A 135 14.83 -17.36 -5.72
N ALA A 136 14.02 -16.57 -5.02
CA ALA A 136 13.23 -15.52 -5.68
C ALA A 136 13.44 -14.10 -5.11
N PRO A 137 14.70 -13.63 -4.92
CA PRO A 137 14.95 -12.30 -4.36
C PRO A 137 14.33 -11.17 -5.19
N ALA A 138 14.24 -11.36 -6.51
CA ALA A 138 13.56 -10.40 -7.39
C ALA A 138 12.06 -10.29 -7.09
N TRP A 139 11.37 -11.42 -6.86
CA TRP A 139 9.95 -11.42 -6.51
C TRP A 139 9.73 -10.80 -5.13
N ALA A 140 10.53 -11.20 -4.15
CA ALA A 140 10.52 -10.62 -2.81
C ALA A 140 10.69 -9.10 -2.83
N ALA A 141 11.65 -8.62 -3.62
CA ALA A 141 11.90 -7.20 -3.79
C ALA A 141 10.70 -6.47 -4.42
N LEU A 142 10.06 -7.07 -5.44
CA LEU A 142 8.86 -6.51 -6.06
C LEU A 142 7.69 -6.44 -5.08
N GLU A 143 7.45 -7.49 -4.30
CA GLU A 143 6.41 -7.50 -3.28
C GLU A 143 6.66 -6.43 -2.21
N GLY A 144 7.89 -6.36 -1.69
CA GLY A 144 8.28 -5.34 -0.72
C GLY A 144 8.14 -3.92 -1.27
N LEU A 145 8.51 -3.71 -2.54
CA LEU A 145 8.37 -2.43 -3.23
C LEU A 145 6.91 -2.01 -3.39
N VAL A 146 6.06 -2.93 -3.87
CA VAL A 146 4.64 -2.68 -4.10
C VAL A 146 3.91 -2.46 -2.78
N GLY A 147 4.17 -3.29 -1.76
CA GLY A 147 3.55 -3.16 -0.44
C GLY A 147 3.87 -1.81 0.21
N ALA A 148 5.16 -1.50 0.40
CA ALA A 148 5.57 -0.29 1.11
C ALA A 148 5.35 0.99 0.29
N GLY A 149 5.67 0.96 -1.01
CA GLY A 149 5.45 2.08 -1.91
C GLY A 149 3.96 2.35 -2.12
N GLY A 150 3.17 1.32 -2.40
CA GLY A 150 1.73 1.41 -2.59
C GLY A 150 1.01 1.92 -1.34
N ALA A 151 1.37 1.43 -0.14
CA ALA A 151 0.81 1.92 1.11
C ALA A 151 1.10 3.41 1.35
N ARG A 152 2.31 3.87 1.02
CA ARG A 152 2.67 5.29 1.14
C ARG A 152 1.91 6.14 0.14
N TRP A 153 1.78 5.69 -1.11
CA TRP A 153 1.04 6.38 -2.16
C TRP A 153 -0.45 6.49 -1.82
N TRP A 154 -1.09 5.38 -1.39
CA TRP A 154 -2.48 5.38 -0.94
C TRP A 154 -2.67 6.36 0.23
N SER A 155 -1.76 6.37 1.19
CA SER A 155 -1.82 7.31 2.31
C SER A 155 -1.79 8.78 1.85
N GLY A 156 -0.99 9.09 0.83
CA GLY A 156 -0.96 10.43 0.22
C GLY A 156 -2.27 10.80 -0.48
N ILE A 157 -2.88 9.85 -1.22
CA ILE A 157 -4.18 10.06 -1.87
C ILE A 157 -5.28 10.34 -0.83
N SER A 158 -5.39 9.51 0.22
CA SER A 158 -6.41 9.69 1.26
C SER A 158 -6.27 11.05 1.94
N TYR A 159 -5.05 11.45 2.28
CA TYR A 159 -4.81 12.76 2.89
C TYR A 159 -5.24 13.91 1.97
N ARG A 160 -4.92 13.86 0.67
CA ARG A 160 -5.35 14.88 -0.29
C ARG A 160 -6.87 14.97 -0.43
N ARG A 161 -7.55 13.82 -0.32
CA ARG A 161 -9.02 13.78 -0.37
C ARG A 161 -9.62 14.43 0.86
N ASP A 162 -9.16 14.05 2.05
CA ASP A 162 -9.63 14.61 3.31
C ASP A 162 -9.41 16.12 3.38
N GLU A 163 -8.26 16.61 2.90
CA GLU A 163 -7.96 18.03 2.86
C GLU A 163 -8.91 18.80 1.92
N ARG A 164 -9.19 18.24 0.72
CA ARG A 164 -10.18 18.83 -0.19
C ARG A 164 -11.57 18.90 0.45
N GLU A 165 -11.97 17.86 1.16
CA GLU A 165 -13.26 17.81 1.87
C GLU A 165 -13.31 18.78 3.06
N ARG A 166 -12.19 19.03 3.74
CA ARG A 166 -12.08 20.04 4.80
C ARG A 166 -12.18 21.45 4.24
N VAL A 167 -11.45 21.74 3.16
CA VAL A 167 -11.50 23.04 2.47
C VAL A 167 -12.90 23.30 1.92
N ALA A 168 -13.55 22.31 1.32
CA ALA A 168 -14.91 22.45 0.82
C ALA A 168 -15.94 22.76 1.93
N ARG A 169 -15.77 22.17 3.12
CA ARG A 169 -16.62 22.44 4.29
C ARG A 169 -16.34 23.79 4.94
N ALA A 170 -15.09 24.26 4.89
CA ALA A 170 -14.68 25.56 5.45
C ALA A 170 -14.96 26.73 4.51
N ALA A 171 -15.20 26.47 3.21
CA ALA A 171 -15.61 27.50 2.28
C ALA A 171 -16.94 28.12 2.76
N PRO A 172 -16.99 29.45 2.99
CA PRO A 172 -18.22 30.10 3.44
C PRO A 172 -19.33 29.74 2.45
N GLN A 173 -20.46 29.25 2.96
CA GLN A 173 -21.64 29.04 2.13
C GLN A 173 -22.10 30.42 1.68
N VAL A 174 -21.65 30.82 0.50
CA VAL A 174 -22.17 31.99 -0.19
C VAL A 174 -23.59 31.60 -0.56
N HIS A 175 -24.54 31.87 0.36
CA HIS A 175 -25.94 31.83 0.04
C HIS A 175 -26.10 32.75 -1.18
N PRO A 176 -26.61 32.25 -2.32
CA PRO A 176 -27.00 33.14 -3.39
C PRO A 176 -27.97 34.11 -2.76
N ALA A 177 -27.57 35.39 -2.65
CA ALA A 177 -28.44 36.43 -2.15
C ALA A 177 -29.72 36.33 -2.98
N VAL A 178 -30.79 35.87 -2.33
CA VAL A 178 -32.12 35.78 -2.94
C VAL A 178 -32.42 37.22 -3.31
N GLY A 179 -32.29 37.50 -4.61
CA GLY A 179 -32.62 38.77 -5.20
C GLY A 179 -34.05 39.07 -4.85
N ALA A 180 -34.21 40.04 -3.95
CA ALA A 180 -35.42 40.80 -3.79
C ALA A 180 -35.82 41.37 -5.16
N GLY A 181 -37.10 41.24 -5.50
CA GLY A 181 -37.69 41.78 -6.72
C GLY A 181 -38.63 40.73 -7.32
N SER A 182 -39.94 40.83 -7.19
CA SER A 182 -40.80 42.03 -7.14
C SER A 182 -42.10 41.74 -6.40
#